data_AF-A0A9Q3I354-F1
#
_entry.id   AF-A0A9Q3I354-F1
#
_cell.length_a   1.000
_cell.length_b   1.000
_cell.length_c   1.000
_cell.angle_alpha   90.00
_cell.angle_beta   90.00
_cell.angle_gamma   90.00
#
_symmetry.space_group_name_H-M   'P 1'
#
loop_
_entity.id
_entity.type
_entity.pdbx_description
1 polymer ?
#
loop_
_entity_poly.entity_id
_entity_poly.type
_entity_poly.pdbx_seq_one_letter_code
_entity_poly.pdbx_strand_id
1 'polypeptide(L)'
;MVPWPQQCPGKREGGYPSKTGGRQPPHLNQDTLPQSLSRLCQTTKKKTMEPTEIVDLSRRYPFQLDPKKMHNALATWDRGIASLFFQLRTGHVPLNQYLLKIKRSITPLCQSCKLPETVAHFMIFCPNYRRQRLTLRRELVRKRVRLDFNNHHQLLDSITAILVIANYIINTNRFPAHKVYNQAPFDRGKTSPVDKSLREGVQNFVPPFRAR
;
A
#
# COMPACT_ATOMS: atom_id res chain seq x y z
N MET A 1 -31.70 -11.47 -39.29
CA MET A 1 -32.59 -11.54 -38.12
C MET A 1 -33.76 -12.43 -38.47
N VAL A 2 -33.74 -13.68 -38.04
CA VAL A 2 -34.92 -14.57 -38.09
C VAL A 2 -35.13 -15.04 -36.65
N PRO A 3 -36.28 -14.72 -36.01
CA PRO A 3 -36.49 -14.98 -34.59
C PRO A 3 -36.71 -16.47 -34.33
N TRP A 4 -36.20 -16.96 -33.20
CA TRP A 4 -36.53 -18.27 -32.67
C TRP A 4 -38.02 -18.30 -32.28
N PRO A 5 -38.84 -19.23 -32.80
CA PRO A 5 -40.25 -19.32 -32.42
C PRO A 5 -40.39 -19.83 -30.98
N GLN A 6 -41.14 -19.05 -30.20
CA GLN A 6 -41.63 -19.41 -28.87
C GLN A 6 -42.72 -20.47 -28.94
N GLN A 7 -42.59 -21.46 -28.05
CA GLN A 7 -43.56 -22.42 -27.54
C GLN A 7 -44.26 -23.40 -28.51
N CYS A 8 -44.29 -24.68 -28.08
CA CYS A 8 -45.45 -25.59 -28.05
C CYS A 8 -45.01 -26.92 -27.37
N PRO A 9 -45.91 -27.84 -26.96
CA PRO A 9 -46.85 -27.74 -25.84
C PRO A 9 -46.83 -29.01 -24.93
N GLY A 10 -47.58 -28.98 -23.82
CA GLY A 10 -48.22 -30.20 -23.28
C GLY A 10 -47.46 -30.99 -22.21
N LYS A 11 -47.86 -30.80 -20.95
CA LYS A 11 -47.67 -31.78 -19.87
C LYS A 11 -48.37 -33.08 -20.24
N ARG A 12 -47.67 -34.21 -20.12
CA ARG A 12 -48.28 -35.50 -19.73
C ARG A 12 -47.49 -36.09 -18.58
N GLU A 13 -48.23 -36.47 -17.56
CA GLU A 13 -47.79 -37.14 -16.35
C GLU A 13 -47.18 -38.51 -16.72
N GLY A 14 -46.07 -38.84 -16.07
CA GLY A 14 -45.39 -40.12 -16.24
C GLY A 14 -44.17 -40.14 -15.34
N GLY A 15 -44.14 -41.11 -14.42
CA GLY A 15 -43.28 -41.16 -13.23
C GLY A 15 -41.81 -40.80 -13.46
N TYR A 16 -41.18 -40.26 -12.41
CA TYR A 16 -39.72 -40.18 -12.33
C TYR A 16 -39.14 -41.56 -12.67
N PRO A 17 -38.41 -41.72 -13.79
CA PRO A 17 -37.63 -42.92 -13.96
C PRO A 17 -36.53 -42.85 -12.91
N SER A 18 -36.59 -43.76 -11.93
CA SER A 18 -35.48 -44.08 -11.04
C SER A 18 -34.27 -44.41 -11.91
N LYS A 19 -33.41 -43.42 -12.16
CA LYS A 19 -32.18 -43.61 -12.92
C LYS A 19 -31.16 -44.29 -12.02
N THR A 20 -31.20 -45.61 -12.07
CA THR A 20 -30.04 -46.46 -11.90
C THR A 20 -28.86 -45.90 -12.71
N GLY A 21 -27.74 -45.67 -12.04
CA GLY A 21 -26.41 -45.55 -12.63
C GLY A 21 -26.27 -44.57 -13.79
N GLY A 22 -26.40 -43.27 -13.54
CA GLY A 22 -25.88 -42.26 -14.45
C GLY A 22 -24.37 -42.40 -14.57
N ARG A 23 -23.88 -42.97 -15.69
CA ARG A 23 -22.44 -42.91 -16.03
C ARG A 23 -22.06 -41.44 -16.11
N GLN A 24 -21.10 -41.03 -15.28
CA GLN A 24 -20.54 -39.69 -15.34
C GLN A 24 -19.98 -39.40 -16.74
N PRO A 25 -20.09 -38.15 -17.21
CA PRO A 25 -19.46 -37.74 -18.45
C PRO A 25 -17.94 -38.03 -18.36
N PRO A 26 -17.34 -38.61 -19.41
CA PRO A 26 -16.02 -39.26 -19.35
C PRO A 26 -14.84 -38.34 -19.00
N HIS A 27 -15.05 -37.02 -18.95
CA HIS A 27 -14.04 -36.05 -18.58
C HIS A 27 -14.01 -35.72 -17.07
N LEU A 28 -15.01 -36.15 -16.30
CA LEU A 28 -15.07 -35.97 -14.84
C LEU A 28 -14.84 -37.31 -14.15
N ASN A 29 -13.58 -37.75 -14.20
CA ASN A 29 -13.15 -38.97 -13.53
C ASN A 29 -13.04 -38.68 -12.01
N GLN A 30 -13.94 -39.22 -11.20
CA GLN A 30 -13.96 -38.98 -9.74
C GLN A 30 -12.64 -39.35 -9.05
N ASP A 31 -11.93 -40.33 -9.61
CA ASP A 31 -10.65 -40.82 -9.10
C ASP A 31 -9.53 -39.77 -9.16
N THR A 32 -9.69 -38.76 -10.02
CA THR A 32 -8.75 -37.64 -10.17
C THR A 32 -9.16 -36.38 -9.40
N LEU A 33 -10.37 -36.35 -8.85
CA LEU A 33 -10.88 -35.24 -8.07
C LEU A 33 -10.54 -35.45 -6.59
N PRO A 34 -10.10 -34.41 -5.87
CA PRO A 34 -9.84 -34.53 -4.44
C PRO A 34 -11.14 -34.89 -3.71
N GLN A 35 -11.09 -35.97 -2.94
CA GLN A 35 -12.22 -36.54 -2.18
C GLN A 35 -12.94 -35.55 -1.25
N SER A 36 -12.33 -34.40 -0.94
CA SER A 36 -12.95 -33.31 -0.20
C SER A 36 -12.32 -31.96 -0.53
N LEU A 37 -13.05 -30.87 -0.25
CA LEU A 37 -12.51 -29.50 -0.31
C LEU A 37 -11.26 -29.34 0.56
N SER A 38 -11.20 -30.03 1.71
CA SER A 38 -10.02 -30.05 2.58
C SER A 38 -8.83 -30.71 1.90
N ARG A 39 -9.04 -31.84 1.20
CA ARG A 39 -7.97 -32.54 0.46
C ARG A 39 -7.51 -31.71 -0.75
N LEU A 40 -8.42 -30.99 -1.42
CA LEU A 40 -8.06 -30.01 -2.45
C LEU A 40 -7.18 -28.90 -1.87
N CYS A 41 -7.61 -28.25 -0.78
CA CYS A 41 -6.83 -27.21 -0.12
C CYS A 41 -5.45 -27.70 0.36
N GLN A 42 -5.35 -28.94 0.85
CA GLN A 42 -4.08 -29.53 1.29
C GLN A 42 -3.16 -29.86 0.12
N THR A 43 -3.70 -30.43 -0.96
CA THR A 43 -2.94 -30.77 -2.18
C THR A 43 -2.49 -29.52 -2.91
N THR A 44 -3.34 -28.50 -3.02
CA THR A 44 -2.97 -27.20 -3.58
C THR A 44 -1.92 -26.53 -2.72
N LYS A 45 -2.08 -26.49 -1.38
CA LYS A 45 -1.05 -25.99 -0.46
C LYS A 45 0.28 -26.72 -0.64
N LYS A 46 0.29 -28.06 -0.68
CA LYS A 46 1.52 -28.84 -0.93
C LYS A 46 2.14 -28.50 -2.29
N LYS A 47 1.35 -28.44 -3.37
CA LYS A 47 1.81 -28.08 -4.71
C LYS A 47 2.29 -26.62 -4.84
N THR A 48 1.75 -25.70 -4.04
CA THR A 48 2.24 -24.31 -3.98
C THR A 48 3.39 -24.12 -2.99
N MET A 49 3.60 -25.06 -2.06
CA MET A 49 4.76 -25.10 -1.15
C MET A 49 5.96 -25.84 -1.72
N GLU A 50 5.78 -26.67 -2.76
CA GLU A 50 6.89 -27.07 -3.63
C GLU A 50 7.60 -25.78 -4.06
N PRO A 51 8.90 -25.62 -3.75
CA PRO A 51 9.67 -24.49 -4.22
C PRO A 51 9.77 -24.67 -5.73
N THR A 52 8.80 -24.12 -6.47
CA THR A 52 9.11 -23.62 -7.80
C THR A 52 10.38 -22.82 -7.61
N GLU A 53 11.44 -23.15 -8.35
CA GLU A 53 12.67 -22.36 -8.34
C GLU A 53 12.25 -20.93 -8.67
N ILE A 54 12.01 -20.13 -7.63
CA ILE A 54 11.74 -18.72 -7.79
C ILE A 54 13.10 -18.21 -8.20
N VAL A 55 13.31 -18.14 -9.52
CA VAL A 55 14.46 -17.44 -10.09
C VAL A 55 14.48 -16.12 -9.35
N ASP A 56 15.54 -15.89 -8.58
CA ASP A 56 15.58 -14.77 -7.66
C ASP A 56 15.62 -13.45 -8.45
N LEU A 57 14.44 -12.98 -8.83
CA LEU A 57 14.21 -11.72 -9.50
C LEU A 57 14.44 -10.56 -8.54
N SER A 58 14.73 -10.79 -7.25
CA SER A 58 15.22 -9.73 -6.37
C SER A 58 16.53 -9.13 -6.89
N ARG A 59 17.30 -9.86 -7.71
CA ARG A 59 18.43 -9.29 -8.47
C ARG A 59 18.06 -8.17 -9.44
N ARG A 60 16.78 -8.01 -9.82
CA ARG A 60 16.34 -6.89 -10.68
C ARG A 60 16.26 -5.56 -9.90
N TYR A 61 16.13 -5.62 -8.57
CA TYR A 61 16.03 -4.44 -7.71
C TYR A 61 16.86 -4.63 -6.43
N PRO A 62 18.04 -3.99 -6.32
CA PRO A 62 19.02 -4.25 -5.26
C PRO A 62 18.62 -3.55 -3.94
N PHE A 63 17.39 -3.73 -3.47
CA PHE A 63 16.98 -3.18 -2.19
C PHE A 63 17.43 -4.09 -1.06
N GLN A 64 18.05 -3.50 -0.03
CA GLN A 64 18.63 -4.25 1.09
C GLN A 64 17.56 -4.79 2.06
N LEU A 65 16.34 -4.24 2.02
CA LEU A 65 15.29 -4.58 2.98
C LEU A 65 14.34 -5.67 2.45
N ASP A 66 14.12 -6.70 3.28
CA ASP A 66 13.10 -7.74 3.09
C ASP A 66 11.71 -7.12 2.83
N PRO A 67 11.09 -7.40 1.66
CA PRO A 67 9.76 -6.92 1.31
C PRO A 67 8.69 -7.24 2.37
N LYS A 68 8.77 -8.37 3.07
CA LYS A 68 7.74 -8.78 4.05
C LYS A 68 7.66 -7.83 5.23
N LYS A 69 8.81 -7.40 5.77
CA LYS A 69 8.86 -6.43 6.89
C LYS A 69 8.25 -5.09 6.49
N MET A 70 8.51 -4.67 5.26
CA MET A 70 7.91 -3.45 4.70
C MET A 70 6.39 -3.59 4.50
N HIS A 71 5.94 -4.71 3.93
CA HIS A 71 4.52 -4.97 3.77
C HIS A 71 3.79 -4.96 5.11
N ASN A 72 4.35 -5.55 6.17
CA ASN A 72 3.77 -5.54 7.50
C ASN A 72 3.71 -4.12 8.10
N ALA A 73 4.76 -3.31 7.92
CA ALA A 73 4.76 -1.93 8.38
C ALA A 73 3.71 -1.08 7.65
N LEU A 74 3.57 -1.29 6.33
CA LEU A 74 2.60 -0.60 5.47
C LEU A 74 1.18 -1.16 5.58
N ALA A 75 0.98 -2.36 6.14
CA ALA A 75 -0.35 -2.96 6.33
C ALA A 75 -1.26 -2.12 7.22
N THR A 76 -0.68 -1.23 8.03
CA THR A 76 -1.40 -0.23 8.82
C THR A 76 -2.03 0.89 7.98
N TRP A 77 -1.61 1.03 6.72
CA TRP A 77 -2.04 2.09 5.78
C TRP A 77 -2.90 1.54 4.64
N ASP A 78 -3.53 2.44 3.90
CA ASP A 78 -4.25 2.09 2.68
C ASP A 78 -3.34 1.40 1.67
N ARG A 79 -3.91 0.44 0.93
CA ARG A 79 -3.20 -0.31 -0.12
C ARG A 79 -2.62 0.63 -1.19
N GLY A 80 -3.28 1.77 -1.45
CA GLY A 80 -2.78 2.80 -2.35
C GLY A 80 -1.46 3.41 -1.89
N ILE A 81 -1.33 3.73 -0.60
CA ILE A 81 -0.07 4.27 -0.03
C ILE A 81 1.04 3.24 -0.08
N ALA A 82 0.74 1.99 0.26
CA ALA A 82 1.71 0.93 0.18
C ALA A 82 2.24 0.78 -1.26
N SER A 83 1.34 0.75 -2.25
CA SER A 83 1.70 0.70 -3.67
C SER A 83 2.57 1.88 -4.10
N LEU A 84 2.19 3.11 -3.72
CA LEU A 84 2.99 4.31 -4.00
C LEU A 84 4.38 4.24 -3.39
N PHE A 85 4.52 3.67 -2.19
CA PHE A 85 5.82 3.51 -1.55
C PHE A 85 6.72 2.54 -2.34
N PHE A 86 6.19 1.39 -2.77
CA PHE A 86 6.93 0.45 -3.63
C PHE A 86 7.29 1.07 -4.98
N GLN A 87 6.39 1.85 -5.55
CA GLN A 87 6.65 2.59 -6.79
C GLN A 87 7.73 3.66 -6.62
N LEU A 88 7.79 4.34 -5.46
CA LEU A 88 8.86 5.28 -5.13
C LEU A 88 10.20 4.57 -5.01
N ARG A 89 10.25 3.40 -4.34
CA ARG A 89 11.47 2.59 -4.25
C ARG A 89 11.99 2.18 -5.62
N THR A 90 11.10 1.66 -6.46
CA THR A 90 11.43 1.15 -7.81
C THR A 90 11.60 2.25 -8.86
N GLY A 91 11.28 3.51 -8.54
CA GLY A 91 11.31 4.60 -9.50
C GLY A 91 10.18 4.57 -10.54
N HIS A 92 9.17 3.71 -10.35
CA HIS A 92 7.98 3.57 -11.20
C HIS A 92 6.78 4.41 -10.75
N VAL A 93 7.01 5.35 -9.83
CA VAL A 93 5.99 6.28 -9.35
C VAL A 93 5.51 7.17 -10.51
N PRO A 94 4.22 7.55 -10.59
CA PRO A 94 3.70 8.43 -11.64
C PRO A 94 4.15 9.90 -11.47
N LEU A 95 5.46 10.12 -11.46
CA LEU A 95 6.13 11.41 -11.59
C LEU A 95 6.44 11.66 -13.07
N ASN A 96 6.53 12.93 -13.48
CA ASN A 96 6.60 13.28 -14.89
C ASN A 96 7.80 12.66 -15.63
N GLN A 97 8.95 12.46 -14.96
CA GLN A 97 10.08 11.77 -15.58
C GLN A 97 9.76 10.32 -15.94
N TYR A 98 9.10 9.58 -15.05
CA TYR A 98 8.68 8.20 -15.35
C TYR A 98 7.53 8.17 -16.36
N LEU A 99 6.55 9.08 -16.22
CA LEU A 99 5.45 9.20 -17.16
C LEU A 99 5.93 9.49 -18.60
N LEU A 100 7.00 10.27 -18.77
CA LEU A 100 7.62 10.47 -20.07
C LEU A 100 8.20 9.17 -20.63
N LYS A 101 8.91 8.37 -19.80
CA LYS A 101 9.49 7.09 -20.22
C LYS A 101 8.43 6.13 -20.77
N ILE A 102 7.25 6.11 -20.16
CA ILE A 102 6.11 5.28 -20.61
C ILE A 102 5.18 6.00 -21.60
N LYS A 103 5.59 7.16 -22.13
CA LYS A 103 4.84 7.97 -23.12
C LYS A 103 3.44 8.40 -22.65
N ARG A 104 3.26 8.62 -21.35
CA ARG A 104 2.03 9.13 -20.72
C ARG A 104 2.10 10.62 -20.35
N SER A 105 3.29 11.23 -20.39
CA SER A 105 3.48 12.67 -20.28
C SER A 105 4.26 13.17 -21.49
N ILE A 106 3.97 14.40 -21.91
CA ILE A 106 4.69 15.10 -22.99
C ILE A 106 6.03 15.62 -22.49
N THR A 107 6.12 16.00 -21.21
CA THR A 107 7.34 16.61 -20.63
C THR A 107 7.76 15.91 -19.34
N PRO A 108 9.07 15.86 -19.03
CA PRO A 108 9.56 15.31 -17.77
C PRO A 108 9.53 16.32 -16.62
N LEU A 109 9.08 17.56 -16.88
CA LEU A 109 9.28 18.68 -15.98
C LEU A 109 8.19 18.78 -14.93
N CYS A 110 8.56 19.17 -13.71
CA CYS A 110 7.62 19.50 -12.65
C CYS A 110 6.82 20.75 -13.05
N GLN A 111 5.50 20.71 -12.85
CA GLN A 111 4.61 21.79 -13.26
C GLN A 111 4.94 23.11 -12.56
N SER A 112 5.33 23.06 -11.28
CA SER A 112 5.59 24.24 -10.46
C SER A 112 6.98 24.85 -10.68
N CYS A 113 8.03 24.03 -10.78
CA CYS A 113 9.41 24.52 -10.75
C CYS A 113 10.24 24.23 -12.00
N LYS A 114 9.62 23.58 -13.00
CA LYS A 114 10.20 23.32 -14.34
C LYS A 114 11.51 22.52 -14.35
N LEU A 115 11.87 21.86 -13.25
CA LEU A 115 12.97 20.90 -13.21
C LEU A 115 12.47 19.47 -13.49
N PRO A 116 13.31 18.55 -13.97
CA PRO A 116 12.95 17.15 -14.16
C PRO A 116 12.38 16.55 -12.88
N GLU A 117 11.16 16.02 -12.97
CA GLU A 117 10.45 15.48 -11.82
C GLU A 117 10.84 14.04 -11.53
N THR A 118 11.97 13.91 -10.85
CA THR A 118 12.53 12.64 -10.36
C THR A 118 12.05 12.34 -8.93
N VAL A 119 12.27 11.13 -8.42
CA VAL A 119 11.97 10.79 -7.02
C VAL A 119 12.77 11.68 -6.06
N ALA A 120 14.07 11.87 -6.34
CA ALA A 120 14.92 12.78 -5.58
C ALA A 120 14.39 14.22 -5.65
N HIS A 121 13.98 14.69 -6.84
CA HIS A 121 13.36 16.00 -6.99
C HIS A 121 12.13 16.13 -6.08
N PHE A 122 11.20 15.17 -6.15
CA PHE A 122 9.98 15.17 -5.35
C PHE A 122 10.25 15.17 -3.84
N MET A 123 11.13 14.31 -3.34
CA MET A 123 11.35 14.13 -1.90
C MET A 123 12.32 15.15 -1.28
N ILE A 124 13.22 15.73 -2.06
CA ILE A 124 14.38 16.46 -1.53
C ILE A 124 14.44 17.92 -1.99
N PHE A 125 14.18 18.18 -3.27
CA PHE A 125 14.52 19.47 -3.89
C PHE A 125 13.31 20.33 -4.27
N CYS A 126 12.16 19.75 -4.60
CA CYS A 126 11.04 20.43 -5.25
C CYS A 126 10.50 21.63 -4.45
N PRO A 127 10.66 22.90 -4.85
CA PRO A 127 10.24 24.03 -4.03
C PRO A 127 8.75 24.04 -3.68
N ASN A 128 7.89 23.44 -4.52
CA ASN A 128 6.45 23.31 -4.27
C ASN A 128 6.12 22.61 -2.94
N TYR A 129 6.89 21.58 -2.58
CA TYR A 129 6.66 20.78 -1.37
C TYR A 129 7.51 21.23 -0.17
N ARG A 130 7.98 22.49 -0.16
CA ARG A 130 8.97 22.96 0.85
C ARG A 130 8.46 22.77 2.28
N ARG A 131 7.20 23.10 2.54
CA ARG A 131 6.59 22.96 3.88
C ARG A 131 6.55 21.49 4.33
N GLN A 132 6.07 20.60 3.45
CA GLN A 132 6.00 19.17 3.70
C GLN A 132 7.39 18.57 3.91
N ARG A 133 8.40 19.00 3.15
CA ARG A 133 9.79 18.54 3.31
C ARG A 133 10.41 18.99 4.63
N LEU A 134 10.09 20.19 5.10
CA LEU A 134 10.57 20.64 6.42
C LEU A 134 10.01 19.74 7.53
N THR A 135 8.73 19.38 7.46
CA THR A 135 8.11 18.42 8.39
C THR A 135 8.78 17.05 8.27
N LEU A 136 8.92 16.51 7.06
CA LEU A 136 9.62 15.24 6.80
C LEU A 136 11.02 15.24 7.44
N ARG A 137 11.84 16.26 7.16
CA ARG A 137 13.20 16.37 7.72
C ARG A 137 13.21 16.41 9.25
N ARG A 138 12.30 17.17 9.87
CA ARG A 138 12.18 17.24 11.34
C ARG A 138 11.86 15.86 11.93
N GLU A 139 10.91 15.14 11.35
CA GLU A 139 10.54 13.81 11.83
C GLU A 139 11.67 12.78 11.62
N LEU A 140 12.37 12.83 10.49
CA LEU A 140 13.53 11.96 10.25
C LEU A 140 14.65 12.19 11.27
N VAL A 141 14.93 13.45 11.61
CA VAL A 141 15.90 13.80 12.67
C VAL A 141 15.47 13.24 14.02
N ARG A 142 14.18 13.36 14.39
CA ARG A 142 13.65 12.77 15.63
C ARG A 142 13.79 11.24 15.66
N LYS A 143 13.62 10.58 14.52
CA LYS A 143 13.80 9.13 14.36
C LYS A 143 15.26 8.71 14.14
N ARG A 144 16.21 9.64 14.18
CA ARG A 144 17.66 9.42 13.96
C ARG A 144 17.96 8.77 12.60
N VAL A 145 17.15 9.06 11.58
CA VAL A 145 17.37 8.60 10.20
C VAL A 145 18.08 9.71 9.42
N ARG A 146 19.22 9.36 8.82
CA ARG A 146 19.97 10.31 7.96
C ARG A 146 19.30 10.41 6.59
N LEU A 147 19.22 11.63 6.08
CA LEU A 147 18.75 11.89 4.72
C LEU A 147 19.97 12.10 3.82
N ASP A 148 20.30 11.12 2.99
CA ASP A 148 21.29 11.27 1.93
C ASP A 148 20.64 11.84 0.68
N PHE A 149 21.19 12.94 0.16
CA PHE A 149 20.70 13.61 -1.03
C PHE A 149 21.08 12.88 -2.33
N ASN A 150 22.20 12.16 -2.31
CA ASN A 150 22.71 11.41 -3.46
C ASN A 150 22.10 10.00 -3.50
N ASN A 151 21.80 9.42 -2.32
CA ASN A 151 21.23 8.09 -2.20
C ASN A 151 19.87 8.08 -1.48
N HIS A 152 18.88 8.70 -2.11
CA HIS A 152 17.50 8.73 -1.60
C HIS A 152 16.85 7.35 -1.44
N HIS A 153 17.38 6.30 -2.09
CA HIS A 153 16.89 4.93 -1.93
C HIS A 153 17.17 4.37 -0.53
N GLN A 154 18.28 4.76 0.12
CA GLN A 154 18.59 4.35 1.48
C GLN A 154 17.49 4.77 2.48
N LEU A 155 16.92 5.96 2.29
CA LEU A 155 15.79 6.43 3.08
C LEU A 155 14.57 5.52 2.90
N LEU A 156 14.26 5.16 1.65
CA LEU A 156 13.10 4.34 1.29
C LEU A 156 13.25 2.87 1.72
N ASP A 157 14.47 2.41 2.01
CA ASP A 157 14.74 1.08 2.54
C ASP A 157 14.61 1.02 4.08
N SER A 158 14.60 2.15 4.78
CA SER A 158 14.50 2.14 6.24
C SER A 158 13.05 1.97 6.74
N ILE A 159 12.81 0.92 7.54
CA ILE A 159 11.47 0.63 8.13
C ILE A 159 10.99 1.79 9.00
N THR A 160 11.90 2.41 9.75
CA THR A 160 11.61 3.53 10.66
C THR A 160 11.12 4.77 9.92
N ALA A 161 11.56 5.00 8.68
CA ALA A 161 11.14 6.15 7.88
C ALA A 161 9.84 5.91 7.10
N ILE A 162 9.41 4.66 6.90
CA ILE A 162 8.21 4.32 6.10
C ILE A 162 7.01 5.17 6.54
N LEU A 163 6.69 5.19 7.83
CA LEU A 163 5.54 5.92 8.38
C LEU A 163 5.66 7.42 8.15
N VAL A 164 6.88 7.96 8.26
CA VAL A 164 7.15 9.38 8.06
C VAL A 164 6.96 9.76 6.59
N ILE A 165 7.44 8.91 5.68
CA ILE A 165 7.33 9.10 4.24
C ILE A 165 5.88 8.93 3.77
N ALA A 166 5.14 7.97 4.33
CA ALA A 166 3.71 7.82 4.06
C ALA A 166 2.95 9.11 4.41
N ASN A 167 3.22 9.70 5.58
CA ASN A 167 2.62 10.98 5.97
C ASN A 167 3.05 12.12 5.04
N TYR A 168 4.30 12.14 4.57
CA TYR A 168 4.76 13.10 3.56
C TYR A 168 3.95 12.97 2.26
N ILE A 169 3.77 11.75 1.73
CA ILE A 169 3.02 11.48 0.51
C ILE A 169 1.59 12.01 0.62
N ILE A 170 0.91 11.72 1.73
CA ILE A 170 -0.46 12.18 1.99
C ILE A 170 -0.51 13.71 2.02
N ASN A 171 0.36 14.35 2.78
CA ASN A 171 0.37 15.81 2.93
C ASN A 171 0.76 16.57 1.65
N THR A 172 1.42 15.91 0.69
CA THR A 172 1.76 16.53 -0.60
C THR A 172 0.58 16.59 -1.56
N ASN A 173 -0.47 15.78 -1.36
CA ASN A 173 -1.62 15.65 -2.25
C ASN A 173 -1.25 15.46 -3.74
N ARG A 174 -0.05 14.94 -4.03
CA ARG A 174 0.42 14.77 -5.41
C ARG A 174 -0.29 13.61 -6.12
N PHE A 175 -0.63 12.57 -5.37
CA PHE A 175 -1.22 11.35 -5.92
C PHE A 175 -2.66 11.23 -5.44
N PRO A 176 -3.67 11.62 -6.22
CA PRO A 176 -5.07 11.62 -5.76
C PRO A 176 -5.67 10.21 -5.61
N ALA A 177 -4.99 9.18 -6.12
CA ALA A 177 -5.51 7.80 -6.16
C ALA A 177 -5.37 7.02 -4.84
N HIS A 178 -4.69 7.56 -3.81
CA HIS A 178 -4.69 6.93 -2.49
C HIS A 178 -5.92 7.40 -1.72
N LYS A 179 -6.75 6.45 -1.25
CA LYS A 179 -7.90 6.79 -0.41
C LYS A 179 -7.43 6.70 1.04
N VAL A 180 -7.56 7.78 1.79
CA VAL A 180 -7.27 7.78 3.23
C VAL A 180 -8.41 7.05 3.95
N TYR A 181 -8.29 5.72 4.08
CA TYR A 181 -9.11 4.95 5.00
C TYR A 181 -8.36 4.88 6.34
N ASN A 182 -9.02 5.32 7.42
CA ASN A 182 -8.48 5.49 8.78
C ASN A 182 -7.59 6.73 9.01
N GLN A 183 -8.19 7.92 8.91
CA GLN A 183 -7.93 8.94 9.93
C GLN A 183 -8.93 8.71 11.07
N ALA A 184 -8.64 7.78 11.98
CA ALA A 184 -9.00 8.12 13.36
C ALA A 184 -8.15 9.36 13.69
N PRO A 185 -8.74 10.48 14.17
CA PRO A 185 -7.95 11.62 14.61
C PRO A 185 -6.86 11.11 15.52
N PHE A 186 -5.62 11.52 15.30
CA PHE A 186 -4.57 11.32 16.30
C PHE A 186 -5.00 12.12 17.53
N ASP A 187 -5.70 11.46 18.47
CA ASP A 187 -6.19 12.02 19.71
C ASP A 187 -5.03 12.71 20.44
N ARG A 188 -5.01 14.04 20.45
CA ARG A 188 -4.17 14.84 21.37
C ARG A 188 -4.76 14.84 22.78
N GLY A 189 -5.24 13.69 23.26
CA GLY A 189 -6.14 13.62 24.42
C GLY A 189 -5.94 12.43 25.35
N LYS A 190 -4.83 11.69 25.28
CA LYS A 190 -4.50 10.67 26.28
C LYS A 190 -3.16 10.98 26.91
N THR A 191 -3.18 11.84 27.93
CA THR A 191 -2.12 11.84 28.93
C THR A 191 -2.07 10.46 29.55
N SER A 192 -0.89 9.84 29.53
CA SER A 192 -0.58 8.66 30.33
C SER A 192 -1.04 8.87 31.79
N PRO A 193 -1.62 7.86 32.46
CA PRO A 193 -2.01 7.94 33.87
C PRO A 193 -0.86 8.29 34.85
N VAL A 194 0.38 8.33 34.37
CA VAL A 194 1.59 8.56 35.19
C VAL A 194 1.85 10.05 35.49
N ASP A 195 1.19 11.00 34.81
CA ASP A 195 1.57 12.43 34.87
C ASP A 195 0.58 13.35 35.63
N LYS A 196 -0.37 12.78 36.39
CA LYS A 196 -1.36 13.56 37.15
C LYS A 196 -0.84 14.15 38.47
N SER A 197 0.29 13.67 39.00
CA SER A 197 0.80 14.14 40.30
C SER A 197 1.61 15.43 40.26
N LEU A 198 1.94 15.97 39.07
CA LEU A 198 2.83 17.14 38.97
C LEU A 198 2.12 18.47 38.68
N ARG A 199 0.79 18.49 38.54
CA ARG A 199 0.02 19.68 38.14
C ARG A 199 -0.86 20.32 39.21
N GLU A 200 -0.88 19.80 40.43
CA GLU A 200 -1.65 20.40 41.54
C GLU A 200 -0.83 21.39 42.39
N GLY A 201 0.44 21.62 42.08
CA GLY A 201 1.34 22.46 42.90
C GLY A 201 1.62 23.89 42.42
N VAL A 202 0.97 24.39 41.37
CA VAL A 202 1.28 25.73 40.82
C VAL A 202 0.01 26.55 40.56
N GLN A 203 -0.83 26.67 41.58
CA GLN A 203 -1.69 27.84 41.74
C GLN A 203 -1.04 28.69 42.84
N ASN A 204 -0.89 29.98 42.57
CA ASN A 204 -0.25 31.02 43.40
C ASN A 204 1.20 31.38 43.02
N PHE A 205 1.38 31.94 41.82
CA PHE A 205 2.42 32.96 41.65
C PHE A 205 1.93 34.04 40.70
N VAL A 206 1.47 35.17 41.26
CA VAL A 206 1.18 36.41 40.53
C VAL A 206 2.43 37.29 40.63
N PRO A 207 3.19 37.51 39.55
CA PRO A 207 4.32 38.43 39.60
C PRO A 207 3.82 39.90 39.61
N PRO A 208 4.48 40.81 40.36
CA PRO A 208 4.05 42.19 40.46
C PRO A 208 4.34 42.96 39.16
N PHE A 209 3.31 43.62 38.64
CA PHE A 209 3.41 44.61 37.57
C PHE A 209 4.29 45.79 38.03
N ARG A 210 5.40 46.04 37.34
CA ARG A 210 6.12 47.33 37.41
C ARG A 210 5.61 48.23 36.29
N ALA A 211 4.98 49.34 36.65
CA ALA A 211 4.69 50.45 35.76
C ALA A 211 5.78 51.53 35.94
N ARG A 212 6.42 51.91 34.82
CA ARG A 212 7.44 52.96 34.61
C ARG A 212 8.70 52.93 35.47
#